data_AF-A0A3S0FC21-F1
#
_entry.id   AF-A0A3S0FC21-F1
#
_cell.length_a   1.000
_cell.length_b   1.000
_cell.length_c   1.000
_cell.angle_alpha   90.00
_cell.angle_beta   90.00
_cell.angle_gamma   90.00
#
_symmetry.space_group_name_H-M   'P 1'
#
loop_
_entity.id
_entity.type
_entity.pdbx_description
1 polymer ?
#
loop_
_entity_poly.entity_id
_entity_poly.type
_entity_poly.pdbx_seq_one_letter_code
_entity_poly.pdbx_strand_id
1 'polypeptide(L)'
;MSRPLARRIALVEAGILTKEDPSHKQKAIYSLTPMGVDLLPVLANIGIWGRKYLPVTKEGGANAAALERGGPALWKEMRSALRRAHSTHGA
;
A
#
# COMPACT_ATOMS: atom_id res chain seq x y z
N MET A 1 -15.87 18.56 3.47
CA MET A 1 -15.02 17.92 2.43
C MET A 1 -14.51 16.59 2.94
N SER A 2 -14.76 15.50 2.22
CA SER A 2 -14.50 14.12 2.65
C SER A 2 -12.98 13.85 2.74
N ARG A 3 -12.46 13.60 3.95
CA ARG A 3 -11.04 13.30 4.25
C ARG A 3 -10.34 12.23 3.37
N PRO A 4 -11.01 11.21 2.80
CA PRO A 4 -10.34 10.15 2.01
C PRO A 4 -9.74 10.61 0.68
N LEU A 5 -10.35 11.60 0.03
CA LEU A 5 -9.90 12.07 -1.29
C LEU A 5 -8.59 12.85 -1.20
N ALA A 6 -8.51 13.76 -0.21
CA ALA A 6 -7.31 14.56 0.04
C ALA A 6 -6.06 13.70 0.28
N ARG A 7 -6.20 12.57 1.00
CA ARG A 7 -5.08 11.65 1.22
C ARG A 7 -4.60 10.96 -0.05
N ARG A 8 -5.51 10.59 -0.96
CA ARG A 8 -5.13 9.96 -2.24
C ARG A 8 -4.44 10.94 -3.17
N ILE A 9 -4.88 12.21 -3.17
CA ILE A 9 -4.23 13.28 -3.93
C ILE A 9 -2.78 13.44 -3.48
N ALA A 10 -2.53 13.55 -2.17
CA ALA A 10 -1.17 13.68 -1.64
C ALA A 10 -0.25 12.49 -2.00
N LEU A 11 -0.79 11.27 -2.05
CA LEU A 11 -0.01 10.08 -2.46
C LEU A 11 0.29 10.05 -3.97
N VAL A 12 -0.59 10.65 -4.79
CA VAL A 12 -0.33 10.82 -6.23
C VAL A 12 0.71 11.91 -6.45
N GLU A 13 0.59 13.05 -5.78
CA GLU A 13 1.57 14.15 -5.82
C GLU A 13 2.96 13.70 -5.33
N ALA A 14 3.01 12.82 -4.33
CA ALA A 14 4.25 12.22 -3.84
C ALA A 14 4.82 11.12 -4.75
N GLY A 15 4.15 10.78 -5.86
CA GLY A 15 4.61 9.74 -6.79
C GLY A 15 4.48 8.30 -6.27
N ILE A 16 3.75 8.08 -5.18
CA ILE A 16 3.50 6.75 -4.59
C ILE A 16 2.40 6.02 -5.36
N LEU A 17 1.43 6.77 -5.89
CA LEU A 17 0.33 6.26 -6.70
C LEU A 17 0.29 6.95 -8.06
N THR A 18 -0.14 6.24 -9.10
CA THR A 18 -0.70 6.85 -10.31
C THR A 18 -2.22 6.91 -10.21
N LYS A 19 -2.85 7.84 -10.91
CA LYS A 19 -4.30 7.96 -11.03
C LYS A 19 -4.69 7.97 -12.50
N GLU A 20 -5.60 7.08 -12.89
CA GLU A 20 -6.24 7.09 -14.20
C GLU A 20 -7.71 7.45 -14.08
N ASP A 21 -8.19 8.27 -15.02
CA ASP A 21 -9.58 8.72 -15.11
C ASP A 21 -10.14 8.37 -16.49
N PRO A 22 -10.55 7.10 -16.72
CA PRO A 22 -10.84 6.60 -18.05
C PRO A 22 -12.08 7.20 -18.73
N SER A 23 -12.95 7.91 -17.99
CA SER A 23 -14.04 8.72 -18.56
C SER A 23 -14.77 9.43 -17.42
N HIS A 24 -15.08 10.71 -17.62
CA HIS A 24 -15.70 11.58 -16.62
C HIS A 24 -16.90 10.92 -15.91
N LYS A 25 -16.77 10.82 -14.58
CA LYS A 25 -17.80 10.71 -13.52
C LYS A 25 -17.95 9.43 -12.69
N GLN A 26 -17.27 8.28 -12.88
CA GLN A 26 -17.64 7.12 -12.03
C GLN A 26 -16.59 6.22 -11.36
N LYS A 27 -15.27 6.28 -11.59
CA LYS A 27 -14.26 5.72 -10.64
C LYS A 27 -12.84 6.05 -11.11
N ALA A 28 -12.08 6.76 -10.29
CA ALA A 28 -10.65 6.90 -10.49
C ALA A 28 -9.94 5.58 -10.11
N ILE A 29 -9.12 5.06 -11.01
CA ILE A 29 -8.28 3.88 -10.76
C ILE A 29 -6.96 4.38 -10.18
N TYR A 30 -6.55 3.83 -9.04
CA TYR A 30 -5.27 4.15 -8.41
C TYR A 30 -4.38 2.91 -8.42
N SER A 31 -3.16 3.06 -8.92
CA SER A 31 -2.17 1.99 -9.01
C SER A 31 -0.91 2.38 -8.26
N LEU A 32 -0.22 1.40 -7.66
CA LEU A 32 1.09 1.65 -7.02
C LEU A 32 2.17 1.86 -8.08
N THR A 33 3.01 2.86 -7.87
CA THR A 33 4.26 3.01 -8.61
C THR A 33 5.32 2.05 -8.06
N PRO A 34 6.45 1.84 -8.78
CA PRO A 34 7.61 1.16 -8.20
C PRO A 34 8.04 1.75 -6.85
N MET A 35 8.01 3.08 -6.71
CA MET A 35 8.28 3.79 -5.45
C MET A 35 7.30 3.36 -4.35
N GLY A 36 6.00 3.33 -4.65
CA GLY A 36 4.99 2.90 -3.68
C GLY A 36 5.13 1.44 -3.25
N VAL A 37 5.49 0.54 -4.18
CA VAL A 37 5.74 -0.86 -3.84
C VAL A 37 6.94 -1.03 -2.91
N ASP A 38 7.99 -0.22 -3.09
CA ASP A 38 9.18 -0.31 -2.25
C ASP A 38 8.98 0.21 -0.81
N LEU A 39 7.86 0.87 -0.52
CA LEU A 39 7.48 1.23 0.85
C LEU A 39 6.96 0.06 1.70
N LEU A 40 6.70 -1.12 1.11
CA LEU A 40 6.13 -2.26 1.82
C LEU A 40 6.90 -2.62 3.12
N PRO A 41 8.24 -2.72 3.14
CA PRO A 41 8.97 -3.06 4.36
C PRO A 41 8.80 -2.00 5.46
N VAL A 42 8.71 -0.72 5.10
CA VAL A 42 8.53 0.38 6.06
C VAL A 42 7.15 0.29 6.70
N LEU A 43 6.10 0.12 5.89
CA LEU A 43 4.73 -0.04 6.38
C LEU A 43 4.55 -1.31 7.22
N ALA A 44 5.21 -2.41 6.84
CA ALA A 44 5.23 -3.64 7.62
C ALA A 44 5.83 -3.39 9.00
N ASN A 45 7.00 -2.75 9.08
CA ASN A 45 7.66 -2.45 10.35
C ASN A 45 6.84 -1.51 11.25
N ILE A 46 6.17 -0.50 10.69
CA ILE A 46 5.25 0.35 11.44
C ILE A 46 4.11 -0.49 12.04
N GLY A 47 3.54 -1.41 11.27
CA GLY A 47 2.48 -2.32 11.75
C GLY A 47 2.96 -3.29 12.85
N ILE A 48 4.18 -3.83 12.70
CA ILE A 48 4.81 -4.72 13.69
C ILE A 48 5.07 -3.96 14.99
N TRP A 49 5.63 -2.75 14.90
CA TRP A 49 5.79 -1.86 16.05
C TRP A 49 4.44 -1.55 16.71
N GLY A 50 3.42 -1.19 15.92
CA GLY A 50 2.09 -0.86 16.42
C GLY A 50 1.47 -2.02 17.19
N ARG A 51 1.59 -3.26 16.68
CA ARG A 51 1.15 -4.46 17.41
C ARG A 51 1.83 -4.66 18.76
N LYS A 52 3.09 -4.26 18.87
CA LYS A 52 3.89 -4.47 20.08
C LYS A 52 3.58 -3.43 21.17
N TYR A 53 3.24 -2.21 20.79
CA TYR A 53 3.17 -1.08 21.73
C TYR A 53 1.79 -0.41 21.85
N LEU A 54 0.86 -0.67 20.93
CA LEU A 54 -0.48 -0.06 20.95
C LEU A 54 -1.56 -1.10 21.27
N PRO A 55 -2.69 -0.68 21.87
CA PRO A 55 -3.83 -1.55 22.10
C PRO A 55 -4.49 -1.87 20.75
N VAL A 56 -4.14 -3.01 20.15
CA VAL A 56 -4.73 -3.50 18.89
C VAL A 56 -5.56 -4.75 19.15
N THR A 57 -6.70 -4.87 18.47
CA THR A 57 -7.44 -6.13 18.45
C THR A 57 -6.66 -7.19 17.67
N LYS A 58 -6.96 -8.46 17.91
CA LYS A 58 -6.31 -9.58 17.21
C LYS A 58 -6.50 -9.47 15.70
N GLU A 59 -7.68 -9.03 15.27
CA GLU A 59 -8.05 -8.80 13.88
C GLU A 59 -7.28 -7.60 13.30
N GLY A 60 -7.19 -6.49 14.04
CA GLY A 60 -6.48 -5.28 13.61
C GLY A 60 -4.98 -5.48 13.41
N GLY A 61 -4.39 -6.45 14.11
CA GLY A 61 -2.99 -6.82 13.96
C GLY A 61 -2.72 -8.03 13.06
N ALA A 62 -3.73 -8.67 12.44
CA ALA A 62 -3.51 -9.94 11.74
C ALA A 62 -2.50 -9.81 10.58
N ASN A 63 -2.61 -8.75 9.79
CA ASN A 63 -1.71 -8.47 8.67
C ASN A 63 -0.27 -8.23 9.12
N ALA A 64 -0.08 -7.42 10.17
CA ALA A 64 1.25 -7.17 10.71
C ALA A 64 1.88 -8.44 11.31
N ALA A 65 1.10 -9.33 11.94
CA ALA A 65 1.60 -10.63 12.43
C ALA A 65 2.02 -11.56 11.27
N ALA A 66 1.26 -11.57 10.17
CA ALA A 66 1.62 -12.35 8.99
C ALA A 66 2.91 -11.82 8.35
N LEU A 67 3.04 -10.49 8.22
CA LEU A 67 4.25 -9.83 7.71
C LEU A 67 5.46 -10.05 8.61
N GLU A 68 5.27 -10.08 9.93
CA GLU A 68 6.33 -10.39 10.91
C GLU A 68 6.84 -11.82 10.74
N ARG A 69 5.93 -12.80 10.74
CA ARG A 69 6.29 -14.22 10.60
C ARG A 69 6.93 -14.54 9.25
N GLY A 70 6.46 -13.93 8.17
CA GLY A 70 7.00 -14.15 6.83
C GLY A 70 8.31 -13.42 6.54
N GLY A 71 8.60 -12.35 7.28
CA GLY A 71 9.86 -11.62 7.22
C GLY A 71 10.25 -11.12 5.81
N PRO A 72 11.56 -10.85 5.59
CA PRO A 72 12.05 -10.29 4.33
C PRO A 72 11.74 -11.12 3.09
N ALA A 73 11.64 -12.45 3.23
CA ALA A 73 11.31 -13.35 2.13
C ALA A 73 9.88 -13.11 1.63
N LEU A 74 8.89 -13.09 2.54
CA LEU A 74 7.51 -12.78 2.19
C LEU A 74 7.39 -11.35 1.63
N TRP A 75 8.10 -10.38 2.20
CA TRP A 75 8.06 -9.00 1.69
C TRP A 75 8.59 -8.90 0.26
N LYS A 76 9.64 -9.65 -0.09
CA LYS A 76 10.16 -9.72 -1.46
C LYS A 76 9.14 -10.33 -2.42
N GLU A 77 8.49 -11.41 -2.01
CA GLU A 77 7.44 -12.07 -2.80
C GLU A 77 6.24 -11.14 -3.01
N MET A 78 5.75 -10.53 -1.94
CA MET A 78 4.63 -9.58 -1.98
C MET A 78 4.95 -8.37 -2.86
N ARG A 79 6.15 -7.77 -2.74
CA ARG A 79 6.57 -6.69 -3.65
C ARG A 79 6.60 -7.14 -5.11
N SER A 80 7.06 -8.37 -5.37
CA SER A 80 7.05 -8.92 -6.73
C SER A 80 5.61 -9.11 -7.25
N ALA A 81 4.70 -9.59 -6.40
CA ALA A 81 3.28 -9.72 -6.73
C ALA A 81 2.62 -8.36 -6.98
N LEU A 82 2.89 -7.36 -6.14
CA LEU A 82 2.40 -5.99 -6.30
C LEU A 82 2.91 -5.37 -7.59
N ARG A 83 4.19 -5.55 -7.93
CA ARG A 83 4.74 -5.11 -9.21
C ARG A 83 3.94 -5.71 -10.37
N ARG A 84 3.76 -7.03 -10.40
CA ARG A 84 2.95 -7.69 -11.46
C ARG A 84 1.51 -7.18 -11.52
N ALA A 85 0.86 -6.99 -10.37
CA ALA A 85 -0.52 -6.52 -10.30
C ALA A 85 -0.69 -5.07 -10.79
N HIS A 86 0.37 -4.26 -10.73
CA HIS A 86 0.35 -2.85 -11.11
C HIS A 86 1.20 -2.54 -12.36
N SER A 87 1.78 -3.56 -13.02
CA SER A 87 2.62 -3.45 -14.23
C SER A 87 1.90 -2.92 -15.47
N THR A 88 0.57 -2.79 -15.47
CA THR A 88 -0.23 -2.51 -16.67
C THR A 88 -0.48 -1.03 -16.98
N HIS A 89 0.27 -0.09 -16.41
CA HIS A 89 0.05 1.35 -16.64
C HIS A 89 1.35 2.06 -17.06
N GLY A 90 1.96 1.55 -18.13
CA GLY A 90 3.17 2.08 -18.74
C GLY A 90 3.23 1.71 -20.23
N ALA A 91 2.35 2.31 -21.02
CA ALA A 91 2.49 2.52 -22.46
C ALA A 91 1.82 3.85 -22.82
#